data_AF-A0A8K0NZ49-F1
#
_entry.id   AF-A0A8K0NZ49-F1
#
_cell.length_a   1.000
_cell.length_b   1.000
_cell.length_c   1.000
_cell.angle_alpha   90.00
_cell.angle_beta   90.00
_cell.angle_gamma   90.00
#
_symmetry.space_group_name_H-M   'P 1'
#
loop_
_entity.id
_entity.type
_entity.pdbx_description
1 polymer ?
#
loop_
_entity_poly.entity_id
_entity_poly.type
_entity_poly.pdbx_seq_one_letter_code
_entity_poly.pdbx_strand_id
1 'polypeptide(L)'
;MWGVDSVPHSKRGHWFFQLSFAAAASTIVSGAVAERCTLVAYAIYTSIISAIIYPLVSHWAWSEDGWLQVLGYRDLAGGGVVHLLGGNCALIGAVVLGSRIGRFEKSPVGQQNHFTISSTASNNNLMPCSLACAANPMPGHSSLLSGFGGLLLAVTFLAFNGASVGQVTGGNGQDASTAAIVAVNTILGGSGAIIAIMANLKAHSYFYPTCKSPEWDMGMIINAALSGMVSIH
;
A
#
# COMPACT_ATOMS: atom_id res chain seq x y z
N MET A 1 -13.31 -16.28 -22.94
CA MET A 1 -12.10 -15.74 -22.29
C MET A 1 -11.27 -16.97 -21.95
N TRP A 2 -10.11 -17.16 -22.59
CA TRP A 2 -9.36 -18.42 -22.47
C TRP A 2 -9.08 -18.75 -21.00
N GLY A 3 -9.45 -19.97 -20.57
CA GLY A 3 -9.26 -20.45 -19.20
C GLY A 3 -10.46 -20.35 -18.25
N VAL A 4 -11.57 -19.70 -18.66
CA VAL A 4 -12.80 -19.61 -17.82
C VAL A 4 -13.84 -20.67 -18.21
N ASP A 5 -13.67 -21.32 -19.35
CA ASP A 5 -14.64 -22.29 -19.88
C ASP A 5 -14.77 -23.56 -19.01
N SER A 6 -13.71 -23.90 -18.26
CA SER A 6 -13.70 -24.98 -17.27
C SER A 6 -14.28 -24.57 -15.90
N VAL A 7 -14.53 -23.27 -15.68
CA VAL A 7 -15.09 -22.76 -14.42
C VAL A 7 -16.62 -22.85 -14.45
N PRO A 8 -17.25 -23.52 -13.44
CA PRO A 8 -18.70 -23.58 -13.33
C PRO A 8 -19.33 -22.19 -13.39
N HIS A 9 -20.44 -22.04 -14.11
CA HIS A 9 -21.12 -20.75 -14.31
C HIS A 9 -21.37 -19.99 -13.00
N SER A 10 -21.76 -20.68 -11.93
CA SER A 10 -22.01 -20.11 -10.61
C SER A 10 -20.77 -19.54 -9.92
N LYS A 11 -19.56 -19.98 -10.30
CA LYS A 11 -18.29 -19.57 -9.67
C LYS A 11 -17.52 -18.51 -10.47
N ARG A 12 -17.98 -18.13 -11.65
CA ARG A 12 -17.26 -17.18 -12.52
C ARG A 12 -17.16 -15.78 -11.90
N GLY A 13 -18.22 -15.30 -11.23
CA GLY A 13 -18.19 -14.02 -10.53
C GLY A 13 -17.09 -13.96 -9.47
N HIS A 14 -17.01 -14.98 -8.62
CA HIS A 14 -15.94 -15.12 -7.63
C HIS A 14 -14.55 -15.22 -8.29
N TRP A 15 -14.42 -15.95 -9.40
CA TRP A 15 -13.16 -16.03 -10.13
C TRP A 15 -12.68 -14.66 -10.65
N PHE A 16 -13.58 -13.85 -11.25
CA PHE A 16 -13.24 -12.50 -11.71
C PHE A 16 -12.91 -11.55 -10.55
N PHE A 17 -13.59 -11.72 -9.41
CA PHE A 17 -13.31 -10.96 -8.21
C PHE A 17 -11.88 -11.24 -7.69
N GLN A 18 -11.51 -12.52 -7.57
CA GLN A 18 -10.16 -12.93 -7.19
C GLN A 18 -9.09 -12.52 -8.21
N LEU A 19 -9.41 -12.55 -9.51
CA LEU A 19 -8.51 -12.03 -10.54
C LEU A 19 -8.22 -10.55 -10.35
N SER A 20 -9.22 -9.76 -9.97
CA SER A 20 -9.07 -8.32 -9.72
C SER A 20 -8.17 -8.06 -8.51
N PHE A 21 -8.27 -8.87 -7.46
CA PHE A 21 -7.39 -8.80 -6.29
C PHE A 21 -5.95 -9.21 -6.62
N ALA A 22 -5.78 -10.26 -7.42
CA ALA A 22 -4.47 -10.68 -7.92
C ALA A 22 -3.79 -9.60 -8.77
N ALA A 23 -4.58 -8.86 -9.57
CA ALA A 23 -4.11 -7.72 -10.36
C ALA A 23 -3.77 -6.52 -9.46
N ALA A 24 -4.56 -6.23 -8.44
CA ALA A 24 -4.26 -5.19 -7.46
C ALA A 24 -2.93 -5.48 -6.73
N ALA A 25 -2.76 -6.70 -6.22
CA ALA A 25 -1.53 -7.13 -5.53
C ALA A 25 -0.28 -6.96 -6.42
N SER A 26 -0.35 -7.36 -7.69
CA SER A 26 0.79 -7.28 -8.60
C SER A 26 1.10 -5.86 -9.07
N THR A 27 0.08 -5.01 -9.22
CA THR A 27 0.28 -3.62 -9.68
C THR A 27 0.82 -2.69 -8.60
N ILE A 28 0.67 -3.00 -7.31
CA ILE A 28 1.31 -2.26 -6.20
C ILE A 28 2.83 -2.12 -6.42
N VAL A 29 3.46 -3.16 -6.97
CA VAL A 29 4.90 -3.19 -7.25
C VAL A 29 5.33 -2.09 -8.22
N SER A 30 4.48 -1.71 -9.18
CA SER A 30 4.79 -0.71 -10.21
C SER A 30 5.32 0.60 -9.63
N GLY A 31 4.70 1.09 -8.55
CA GLY A 31 5.07 2.34 -7.92
C GLY A 31 6.47 2.32 -7.27
N ALA A 32 6.89 1.15 -6.76
CA ALA A 32 8.19 1.00 -6.12
C ALA A 32 9.35 0.82 -7.11
N VAL A 33 9.05 0.25 -8.28
CA VAL A 33 10.06 -0.09 -9.30
C VAL A 33 10.06 0.86 -10.50
N ALA A 34 9.18 1.86 -10.50
CA ALA A 34 9.06 2.88 -11.54
C ALA A 34 10.42 3.53 -11.89
N GLU A 35 10.54 3.99 -13.14
CA GLU A 35 11.69 4.70 -13.74
C GLU A 35 12.96 3.87 -13.99
N ARG A 36 13.13 2.70 -13.34
CA ARG A 36 14.37 1.91 -13.37
C ARG A 36 14.21 0.40 -13.64
N CYS A 37 12.97 -0.07 -13.77
CA CYS A 37 12.66 -1.45 -14.12
C CYS A 37 12.36 -1.55 -15.62
N THR A 38 12.91 -2.57 -16.29
CA THR A 38 12.57 -2.83 -17.69
C THR A 38 11.16 -3.42 -17.78
N LEU A 39 10.45 -3.16 -18.88
CA LEU A 39 9.09 -3.66 -19.07
C LEU A 39 9.02 -5.20 -19.01
N VAL A 40 10.03 -5.89 -19.55
CA VAL A 40 10.11 -7.36 -19.54
C VAL A 40 10.28 -7.89 -18.12
N ALA A 41 11.18 -7.29 -17.31
CA ALA A 41 11.36 -7.68 -15.92
C ALA A 41 10.07 -7.45 -15.11
N TYR A 42 9.39 -6.32 -15.34
CA TYR A 42 8.11 -6.02 -14.71
C TYR A 42 7.02 -7.02 -15.12
N ALA A 43 6.93 -7.38 -16.40
CA ALA A 43 5.94 -8.35 -16.90
C ALA A 43 6.16 -9.75 -16.30
N ILE A 44 7.41 -10.22 -16.22
CA ILE A 44 7.75 -11.49 -15.58
C ILE A 44 7.40 -11.42 -14.09
N TYR A 45 7.80 -10.34 -13.42
CA TYR A 45 7.60 -10.22 -11.98
C TYR A 45 6.12 -10.21 -11.58
N THR A 46 5.31 -9.42 -12.28
CA THR A 46 3.86 -9.38 -12.07
C THR A 46 3.18 -10.69 -12.43
N SER A 47 3.64 -11.39 -13.47
CA SER A 47 3.13 -12.72 -13.82
C SER A 47 3.38 -13.74 -12.71
N ILE A 48 4.58 -13.73 -12.10
CA ILE A 48 4.91 -14.61 -10.97
C ILE A 48 4.02 -14.29 -9.75
N ILE A 49 3.82 -13.00 -9.45
CA ILE A 49 2.96 -12.58 -8.34
C ILE A 49 1.53 -13.09 -8.56
N SER A 50 0.94 -12.82 -9.72
CA SER A 50 -0.46 -13.15 -9.98
C SER A 50 -0.69 -14.66 -10.19
N ALA A 51 0.27 -15.41 -10.76
CA ALA A 51 0.09 -16.83 -11.06
C ALA A 51 0.51 -17.78 -9.92
N ILE A 52 1.43 -17.36 -9.05
CA ILE A 52 2.02 -18.23 -8.02
C ILE A 52 1.83 -17.64 -6.62
N ILE A 53 2.37 -16.44 -6.38
CA ILE A 53 2.46 -15.90 -5.01
C ILE A 53 1.07 -15.59 -4.45
N TYR A 54 0.25 -14.86 -5.19
CA TYR A 54 -1.10 -14.49 -4.77
C TYR A 54 -2.04 -15.70 -4.58
N PRO A 55 -2.12 -16.67 -5.51
CA PRO A 55 -2.95 -17.87 -5.30
C PRO A 55 -2.54 -18.69 -4.08
N LEU A 56 -1.23 -18.80 -3.79
CA LEU A 56 -0.75 -19.52 -2.61
C LEU A 56 -1.18 -18.84 -1.31
N VAL A 57 -0.94 -17.53 -1.21
CA VAL A 57 -1.24 -16.78 0.02
C VAL A 57 -2.75 -16.62 0.23
N SER A 58 -3.51 -16.38 -0.84
CA SER A 58 -4.97 -16.33 -0.76
C SER A 58 -5.56 -17.68 -0.36
N HIS A 59 -5.01 -18.80 -0.82
CA HIS A 59 -5.42 -20.12 -0.34
C HIS A 59 -5.14 -20.31 1.16
N TRP A 60 -3.97 -19.93 1.65
CA TRP A 60 -3.66 -20.04 3.08
C TRP A 60 -4.63 -19.25 3.96
N ALA A 61 -5.00 -18.04 3.53
CA ALA A 61 -5.78 -17.08 4.31
C ALA A 61 -7.29 -17.19 4.15
N TRP A 62 -7.79 -17.55 2.96
CA TRP A 62 -9.22 -17.49 2.62
C TRP A 62 -9.84 -18.83 2.21
N SER A 63 -9.04 -19.88 2.01
CA SER A 63 -9.58 -21.22 1.79
C SER A 63 -10.05 -21.84 3.10
N GLU A 64 -11.10 -22.64 3.06
CA GLU A 64 -11.63 -23.34 4.25
C GLU A 64 -10.60 -24.28 4.89
N ASP A 65 -9.73 -24.87 4.07
CA ASP A 65 -8.60 -25.72 4.43
C ASP A 65 -7.26 -24.96 4.53
N GLY A 66 -7.29 -23.64 4.35
CA GLY A 66 -6.13 -22.77 4.49
C GLY A 66 -5.61 -22.75 5.92
N TRP A 67 -4.32 -23.00 6.13
CA TRP A 67 -3.77 -23.12 7.48
C TRP A 67 -3.91 -21.83 8.31
N LEU A 68 -3.83 -20.64 7.71
CA LEU A 68 -4.07 -19.37 8.43
C LEU A 68 -5.54 -19.24 8.82
N GLN A 69 -6.45 -19.59 7.91
CA GLN A 69 -7.89 -19.56 8.17
C GLN A 69 -8.27 -20.47 9.34
N VAL A 70 -7.69 -21.68 9.38
CA VAL A 70 -7.89 -22.65 10.47
C VAL A 70 -7.35 -22.14 11.82
N LEU A 71 -6.25 -21.37 11.80
CA LEU A 71 -5.71 -20.72 13.00
C LEU A 71 -6.50 -19.49 13.45
N GLY A 72 -7.56 -19.12 12.73
CA GLY A 72 -8.42 -17.98 13.07
C GLY A 72 -7.98 -16.65 12.49
N TYR A 73 -7.10 -16.65 11.48
CA TYR A 73 -6.78 -15.45 10.71
C TYR A 73 -8.06 -14.82 10.12
N ARG A 74 -8.11 -13.49 10.11
CA ARG A 74 -9.22 -12.71 9.57
C ARG A 74 -8.64 -11.59 8.73
N ASP A 75 -9.03 -11.56 7.47
CA ASP A 75 -8.71 -10.51 6.53
C ASP A 75 -9.93 -10.37 5.62
N LEU A 76 -10.73 -9.33 5.81
CA LEU A 76 -12.00 -9.20 5.09
C LEU A 76 -11.77 -8.93 3.60
N ALA A 77 -10.95 -7.93 3.27
CA ALA A 77 -10.81 -7.44 1.90
C ALA A 77 -9.40 -7.58 1.32
N GLY A 78 -8.41 -8.06 2.08
CA GLY A 78 -7.04 -8.26 1.58
C GLY A 78 -6.02 -7.28 2.13
N GLY A 79 -6.20 -6.77 3.34
CA GLY A 79 -5.17 -5.97 4.02
C GLY A 79 -3.83 -6.71 4.11
N GLY A 80 -3.87 -8.00 4.43
CA GLY A 80 -2.71 -8.88 4.40
C GLY A 80 -2.48 -9.50 3.02
N VAL A 81 -3.50 -10.17 2.49
CA VAL A 81 -3.40 -11.02 1.30
C VAL A 81 -3.11 -10.22 0.01
N VAL A 82 -3.56 -8.97 -0.07
CA VAL A 82 -3.36 -8.10 -1.25
C VAL A 82 -2.32 -7.02 -0.93
N HIS A 83 -2.57 -6.19 0.08
CA HIS A 83 -1.79 -4.98 0.30
C HIS A 83 -0.44 -5.24 0.96
N LEU A 84 -0.39 -6.02 2.04
CA LEU A 84 0.88 -6.39 2.68
C LEU A 84 1.72 -7.28 1.77
N LEU A 85 1.09 -8.24 1.07
CA LEU A 85 1.75 -9.08 0.07
C LEU A 85 2.39 -8.25 -1.05
N GLY A 86 1.60 -7.40 -1.71
CA GLY A 86 2.08 -6.51 -2.76
C GLY A 86 3.13 -5.52 -2.25
N GLY A 87 2.95 -5.00 -1.03
CA GLY A 87 3.89 -4.10 -0.36
C GLY A 87 5.24 -4.77 -0.06
N ASN A 88 5.24 -6.02 0.40
CA ASN A 88 6.47 -6.79 0.62
C ASN A 88 7.17 -7.11 -0.70
N CYS A 89 6.43 -7.51 -1.74
CA CYS A 89 6.98 -7.68 -3.08
C CYS A 89 7.58 -6.37 -3.62
N ALA A 90 6.90 -5.24 -3.39
CA ALA A 90 7.37 -3.92 -3.78
C ALA A 90 8.65 -3.52 -3.03
N LEU A 91 8.71 -3.81 -1.72
CA LEU A 91 9.89 -3.57 -0.88
C LEU A 91 11.09 -4.38 -1.36
N ILE A 92 10.92 -5.70 -1.56
CA ILE A 92 12.00 -6.58 -2.07
C ILE A 92 12.47 -6.08 -3.44
N GLY A 93 11.53 -5.75 -4.34
CA GLY A 93 11.86 -5.19 -5.65
C GLY A 93 12.65 -3.89 -5.57
N ALA A 94 12.27 -2.98 -4.66
CA ALA A 94 12.99 -1.74 -4.43
C ALA A 94 14.39 -1.95 -3.85
N VAL A 95 14.56 -2.92 -2.94
CA VAL A 95 15.88 -3.26 -2.37
C VAL A 95 16.79 -3.83 -3.45
N VAL A 96 16.28 -4.75 -4.29
CA VAL A 96 17.06 -5.38 -5.36
C VAL A 96 17.46 -4.38 -6.44
N LEU A 97 16.57 -3.45 -6.81
CA LEU A 97 16.86 -2.41 -7.80
C LEU A 97 17.74 -1.27 -7.24
N GLY A 98 17.83 -1.14 -5.91
CA GLY A 98 18.53 -0.04 -5.24
C GLY A 98 17.76 1.28 -5.32
N SER A 99 18.40 2.40 -4.95
CA SER A 99 17.79 3.74 -4.99
C SER A 99 17.81 4.36 -6.40
N ARG A 100 16.92 5.32 -6.67
CA ARG A 100 16.97 6.07 -7.93
C ARG A 100 18.22 6.95 -7.95
N ILE A 101 18.74 7.19 -9.15
CA ILE A 101 19.91 8.04 -9.34
C ILE A 101 19.59 9.44 -8.80
N GLY A 102 20.49 9.99 -7.98
CA GLY A 102 20.31 11.32 -7.38
C GLY A 102 19.33 11.38 -6.20
N ARG A 103 18.66 10.27 -5.81
CA ARG A 103 17.79 10.25 -4.61
C ARG A 103 18.60 10.42 -3.33
N PHE A 104 19.72 9.72 -3.24
CA PHE A 104 20.63 9.81 -2.10
C PHE A 104 21.99 10.17 -2.69
N GLU A 105 22.50 11.36 -2.35
CA GLU A 105 23.86 11.71 -2.70
C GLU A 105 24.82 10.89 -1.85
N LYS A 106 25.91 10.41 -2.46
CA LYS A 106 27.03 9.87 -1.68
C LYS A 106 27.70 11.06 -1.01
N SER A 107 27.74 11.09 0.31
CA SER A 107 28.62 12.03 1.02
C SER A 107 30.04 11.91 0.45
N PRO A 108 30.77 13.03 0.23
CA PRO A 108 32.16 12.96 -0.18
C PRO A 108 32.95 12.15 0.87
N VAL A 109 33.61 11.09 0.41
CA VAL A 109 34.56 10.24 1.15
C VAL A 109 33.93 9.22 2.12
N GLY A 110 33.86 7.96 1.66
CA GLY A 110 34.29 6.80 2.46
C GLY A 110 33.43 6.29 3.62
N GLN A 111 32.31 6.91 3.99
CA GLN A 111 31.42 6.34 5.01
C GLN A 111 30.44 5.33 4.39
N GLN A 112 30.83 4.05 4.48
CA GLN A 112 29.94 2.94 4.22
C GLN A 112 28.75 2.95 5.19
N ASN A 113 27.69 2.26 4.76
CA ASN A 113 26.32 2.21 5.26
C ASN A 113 26.17 1.55 6.65
N HIS A 114 27.08 1.85 7.57
CA HIS A 114 27.00 1.42 8.95
C HIS A 114 26.12 2.43 9.70
N PHE A 115 25.03 1.94 10.30
CA PHE A 115 24.29 2.66 11.33
C PHE A 115 25.23 2.90 12.52
N THR A 116 26.09 3.90 12.37
CA THR A 116 27.00 4.32 13.42
C THR A 116 26.22 5.38 14.18
N ILE A 117 25.79 5.05 15.39
CA ILE A 117 25.40 6.08 16.36
C ILE A 117 26.68 6.87 16.63
N SER A 118 26.94 7.91 15.83
CA SER A 118 28.00 8.87 16.11
C SER A 118 27.61 9.61 17.38
N SER A 119 28.09 9.08 18.51
CA SER A 119 28.11 9.72 19.82
C SER A 119 29.11 10.88 19.82
N THR A 120 28.90 11.86 18.95
CA THR A 120 29.41 13.21 19.15
C THR A 120 28.24 14.06 19.57
N ALA A 121 27.91 13.93 20.86
CA ALA A 121 27.17 14.92 21.61
C ALA A 121 27.97 16.23 21.59
N SER A 122 27.83 17.01 20.51
CA SER A 122 28.15 18.43 20.53
C SER A 122 26.98 19.13 21.23
N ASN A 123 27.04 19.12 22.57
CA ASN A 123 26.65 20.18 23.51
C ASN A 123 25.43 21.09 23.22
N ASN A 124 24.42 20.63 22.50
CA ASN A 124 23.07 21.19 22.51
C ASN A 124 22.09 20.01 22.44
N ASN A 125 21.11 19.97 23.35
CA ASN A 125 20.10 18.90 23.51
C ASN A 125 19.08 18.84 22.34
N LEU A 126 19.53 18.95 21.10
CA LEU A 126 18.70 18.90 19.91
C LEU A 126 19.22 17.75 19.04
N MET A 127 18.40 16.71 18.84
CA MET A 127 18.69 15.69 17.84
C MET A 127 18.94 16.39 16.50
N PRO A 128 20.07 16.14 15.82
CA PRO A 128 20.32 16.75 14.53
C PRO A 128 19.29 16.23 13.54
N CYS A 129 18.60 17.15 12.87
CA CYS A 129 17.60 16.86 11.85
C CYS A 129 18.16 16.17 10.58
N SER A 130 19.40 15.71 10.63
CA SER A 130 20.22 15.34 9.47
C SER A 130 19.87 13.98 8.85
N LEU A 131 19.24 13.06 9.59
CA LEU A 131 18.89 11.75 9.04
C LEU A 131 17.70 11.82 8.05
N ALA A 132 16.75 12.73 8.28
CA ALA A 132 15.62 12.96 7.37
C ALA A 132 16.01 13.77 6.12
N CYS A 133 17.12 14.52 6.19
CA CYS A 133 17.60 15.40 5.12
C CYS A 133 18.51 14.70 4.09
N ALA A 134 18.80 13.40 4.25
CA ALA A 134 19.73 12.69 3.35
C ALA A 134 19.14 12.35 1.97
N ALA A 135 17.83 12.52 1.78
CA ALA A 135 17.13 12.19 0.54
C ALA A 135 16.77 13.46 -0.24
N ASN A 136 17.25 13.57 -1.47
CA ASN A 136 16.83 14.62 -2.39
C ASN A 136 15.36 14.39 -2.82
N PRO A 137 14.47 15.38 -2.62
CA PRO A 137 13.11 15.30 -3.10
C PRO A 137 13.08 15.07 -4.62
N MET A 138 12.25 14.12 -5.06
CA MET A 138 11.93 13.92 -6.47
C MET A 138 10.47 14.33 -6.68
N PRO A 139 10.21 15.53 -7.21
CA PRO A 139 8.86 16.02 -7.44
C PRO A 139 8.10 15.11 -8.40
N GLY A 140 6.81 14.90 -8.16
CA GLY A 140 5.93 14.23 -9.11
C GLY A 140 5.77 15.06 -10.38
N HIS A 141 5.65 14.40 -11.53
CA HIS A 141 5.50 15.07 -12.83
C HIS A 141 4.15 15.80 -12.99
N SER A 142 3.12 15.41 -12.25
CA SER A 142 1.82 16.08 -12.25
C SER A 142 1.04 15.81 -10.96
N SER A 143 0.75 16.87 -10.22
CA SER A 143 -0.11 16.82 -9.03
C SER A 143 -1.56 16.51 -9.40
N LEU A 144 -2.06 17.07 -10.51
CA LEU A 144 -3.42 16.84 -10.98
C LEU A 144 -3.66 15.36 -11.35
N LEU A 145 -2.76 14.76 -12.11
CA LEU A 145 -2.91 13.36 -12.51
C LEU A 145 -2.80 12.42 -11.30
N SER A 146 -1.92 12.74 -10.36
CA SER A 146 -1.82 12.01 -9.08
C SER A 146 -3.10 12.14 -8.26
N GLY A 147 -3.71 13.33 -8.21
CA GLY A 147 -5.00 13.57 -7.57
C GLY A 147 -6.14 12.78 -8.19
N PHE A 148 -6.21 12.76 -9.52
CA PHE A 148 -7.22 11.99 -10.24
C PHE A 148 -7.04 10.48 -10.02
N GLY A 149 -5.80 9.97 -10.07
CA GLY A 149 -5.50 8.59 -9.74
C GLY A 149 -5.88 8.24 -8.29
N GLY A 150 -5.58 9.13 -7.34
CA GLY A 150 -6.00 8.98 -5.94
C GLY A 150 -7.52 8.93 -5.76
N LEU A 151 -8.27 9.77 -6.49
CA LEU A 151 -9.74 9.74 -6.48
C LEU A 151 -10.29 8.43 -7.05
N LEU A 152 -9.76 7.96 -8.18
CA LEU A 152 -10.18 6.68 -8.78
C LEU A 152 -9.90 5.51 -7.84
N LEU A 153 -8.74 5.49 -7.18
CA LEU A 153 -8.43 4.48 -6.18
C LEU A 153 -9.38 4.57 -4.99
N ALA A 154 -9.66 5.77 -4.47
CA ALA A 154 -10.62 5.95 -3.36
C ALA A 154 -12.02 5.40 -3.69
N VAL A 155 -12.54 5.67 -4.89
CA VAL A 155 -13.82 5.10 -5.35
C VAL A 155 -13.72 3.59 -5.51
N THR A 156 -12.59 3.10 -6.02
CA THR A 156 -12.35 1.66 -6.19
C THR A 156 -12.29 0.94 -4.84
N PHE A 157 -11.70 1.54 -3.81
CA PHE A 157 -11.66 0.98 -2.45
C PHE A 157 -13.05 0.78 -1.84
N LEU A 158 -14.02 1.65 -2.15
CA LEU A 158 -15.40 1.43 -1.71
C LEU A 158 -16.00 0.16 -2.31
N ALA A 159 -15.76 -0.07 -3.61
CA ALA A 159 -16.18 -1.28 -4.27
C ALA A 159 -15.41 -2.51 -3.78
N PHE A 160 -14.08 -2.38 -3.61
CA PHE A 160 -13.18 -3.43 -3.16
C PHE A 160 -13.57 -3.95 -1.78
N ASN A 161 -13.76 -3.05 -0.82
CA ASN A 161 -14.10 -3.39 0.55
C ASN A 161 -15.55 -3.85 0.67
N GLY A 162 -16.49 -3.13 0.03
CA GLY A 162 -17.91 -3.48 0.06
C GLY A 162 -18.22 -4.82 -0.61
N ALA A 163 -17.60 -5.12 -1.75
CA ALA A 163 -17.80 -6.38 -2.45
C ALA A 163 -17.20 -7.59 -1.72
N SER A 164 -16.22 -7.37 -0.83
CA SER A 164 -15.61 -8.43 -0.02
C SER A 164 -16.58 -9.05 1.01
N VAL A 165 -17.71 -8.39 1.28
CA VAL A 165 -18.82 -8.98 2.06
C VAL A 165 -19.45 -10.18 1.32
N GLY A 166 -19.26 -10.29 0.01
CA GLY A 166 -19.59 -11.48 -0.79
C GLY A 166 -21.07 -11.61 -1.17
N GLN A 167 -21.97 -10.88 -0.52
CA GLN A 167 -23.41 -10.86 -0.81
C GLN A 167 -24.08 -9.59 -0.28
N VAL A 168 -25.14 -9.14 -0.95
CA VAL A 168 -25.95 -7.97 -0.53
C VAL A 168 -27.35 -8.38 -0.06
N THR A 169 -27.82 -9.55 -0.50
CA THR A 169 -29.16 -10.07 -0.19
C THR A 169 -29.07 -11.51 0.32
N GLY A 170 -28.74 -11.69 1.60
CA GLY A 170 -28.93 -12.98 2.28
C GLY A 170 -30.28 -13.07 2.99
N GLY A 171 -30.64 -14.28 3.44
CA GLY A 171 -31.97 -14.61 3.99
C GLY A 171 -32.40 -13.82 5.24
N ASN A 172 -31.47 -13.11 5.88
CA ASN A 172 -31.71 -12.33 7.11
C ASN A 172 -31.70 -10.81 6.89
N GLY A 173 -31.43 -10.31 5.67
CA GLY A 173 -31.42 -8.88 5.34
C GLY A 173 -30.28 -8.05 5.95
N GLN A 174 -29.39 -8.65 6.73
CA GLN A 174 -28.29 -7.97 7.43
C GLN A 174 -27.06 -7.72 6.55
N ASP A 175 -26.86 -8.45 5.46
CA ASP A 175 -25.65 -8.35 4.63
C ASP A 175 -25.50 -6.99 3.93
N ALA A 176 -26.62 -6.39 3.49
CA ALA A 176 -26.62 -5.03 2.96
C ALA A 176 -26.18 -4.00 4.01
N SER A 177 -26.57 -4.19 5.27
CA SER A 177 -26.14 -3.31 6.36
C SER A 177 -24.65 -3.48 6.67
N THR A 178 -24.12 -4.70 6.59
CA THR A 178 -22.69 -4.98 6.72
C THR A 178 -21.89 -4.29 5.62
N ALA A 179 -22.29 -4.43 4.35
CA ALA A 179 -21.64 -3.77 3.22
C ALA A 179 -21.67 -2.23 3.36
N ALA A 180 -22.78 -1.66 3.83
CA ALA A 180 -22.89 -0.23 4.10
C ALA A 180 -21.93 0.22 5.21
N ILE A 181 -21.85 -0.54 6.32
CA ILE A 181 -20.91 -0.26 7.42
C ILE A 181 -19.47 -0.33 6.94
N VAL A 182 -19.11 -1.33 6.13
CA VAL A 182 -17.77 -1.46 5.55
C VAL A 182 -17.43 -0.26 4.66
N ALA A 183 -18.38 0.21 3.83
CA ALA A 183 -18.18 1.41 3.02
C ALA A 183 -17.98 2.67 3.87
N VAL A 184 -18.81 2.86 4.91
CA VAL A 184 -18.67 3.99 5.84
C VAL A 184 -17.34 3.95 6.57
N ASN A 185 -16.95 2.78 7.09
CA ASN A 185 -15.66 2.58 7.75
C ASN A 185 -14.51 2.89 6.80
N THR A 186 -14.62 2.53 5.53
CA THR A 186 -13.60 2.85 4.51
C THR A 186 -13.41 4.37 4.36
N ILE A 187 -14.51 5.13 4.28
CA ILE A 187 -14.46 6.59 4.21
C ILE A 187 -13.86 7.20 5.49
N LEU A 188 -14.28 6.69 6.65
CA LEU A 188 -13.80 7.14 7.95
C LEU A 188 -12.31 6.81 8.15
N GLY A 189 -11.86 5.64 7.73
CA GLY A 189 -10.46 5.21 7.78
C GLY A 189 -9.58 6.14 6.94
N GLY A 190 -9.98 6.40 5.69
CA GLY A 190 -9.27 7.34 4.82
C GLY A 190 -9.26 8.77 5.37
N SER A 191 -10.40 9.28 5.82
CA SER A 191 -10.51 10.63 6.39
C SER A 191 -9.73 10.78 7.70
N GLY A 192 -9.79 9.77 8.56
CA GLY A 192 -9.06 9.71 9.82
C GLY A 192 -7.56 9.69 9.62
N ALA A 193 -7.06 8.95 8.62
CA ALA A 193 -5.64 8.93 8.27
C ALA A 193 -5.15 10.29 7.73
N ILE A 194 -5.98 11.02 6.96
CA ILE A 194 -5.68 12.40 6.55
C ILE A 194 -5.53 13.29 7.79
N ILE A 195 -6.50 13.27 8.70
CA ILE A 195 -6.45 14.09 9.93
C ILE A 195 -5.23 13.70 10.78
N ALA A 196 -4.91 12.41 10.87
CA ALA A 196 -3.75 11.93 11.60
C ALA A 196 -2.45 12.44 11.00
N ILE A 197 -2.26 12.38 9.67
CA ILE A 197 -1.05 12.96 9.06
C ILE A 197 -1.00 14.47 9.27
N MET A 198 -2.14 15.17 9.15
CA MET A 198 -2.23 16.61 9.40
C MET A 198 -1.77 16.98 10.82
N ALA A 199 -2.27 16.25 11.81
CA ALA A 199 -1.90 16.43 13.22
C ALA A 199 -0.42 16.11 13.44
N ASN A 200 0.09 15.03 12.85
CA ASN A 200 1.51 14.65 12.96
C ASN A 200 2.45 15.71 12.39
N LEU A 201 2.14 16.30 11.23
CA LEU A 201 2.96 17.37 10.63
C LEU A 201 2.96 18.65 11.48
N LYS A 202 1.80 18.99 12.06
CA LYS A 202 1.68 20.13 12.97
C LYS A 202 2.43 19.88 14.28
N ALA A 203 2.29 18.69 14.85
CA ALA A 203 3.02 18.27 16.06
C ALA A 203 4.53 18.27 15.81
N HIS A 204 5.00 17.73 14.68
CA HIS A 204 6.40 17.77 14.29
C HIS A 204 6.92 19.22 14.22
N SER A 205 6.17 20.13 13.61
CA SER A 205 6.54 21.54 13.53
C SER A 205 6.62 22.23 14.91
N TYR A 206 5.84 21.73 15.88
CA TYR A 206 5.84 22.22 17.26
C TYR A 206 7.03 21.66 18.08
N PHE A 207 7.27 20.35 18.01
CA PHE A 207 8.34 19.68 18.77
C PHE A 207 9.74 19.88 18.18
N TYR A 208 9.84 20.12 16.87
CA TYR A 208 11.11 20.27 16.15
C TYR A 208 11.18 21.59 15.37
N PRO A 209 11.16 22.75 16.05
CA PRO A 209 11.11 24.07 15.40
C PRO A 209 12.40 24.44 14.66
N THR A 210 13.52 23.78 14.97
CA THR A 210 14.83 24.00 14.31
C THR A 210 14.98 23.22 13.00
N CYS A 211 14.06 22.29 12.74
CA CYS A 211 14.01 21.52 11.50
C CYS A 211 13.22 22.30 10.45
N LYS A 212 13.54 22.10 9.16
CA LYS A 212 12.65 22.57 8.09
C LYS A 212 11.28 21.94 8.32
N SER A 213 10.26 22.78 8.53
CA SER A 213 8.89 22.32 8.74
C SER A 213 8.47 21.48 7.54
N PRO A 214 7.86 20.29 7.74
CA PRO A 214 7.40 19.51 6.62
C PRO A 214 6.30 20.29 5.87
N GLU A 215 6.44 20.37 4.55
CA GLU A 215 5.48 21.05 3.70
C GLU A 215 4.27 20.15 3.44
N TRP A 216 3.10 20.77 3.25
CA TRP A 216 1.88 20.07 2.91
C TRP A 216 1.94 19.62 1.45
N ASP A 217 2.35 18.36 1.25
CA ASP A 217 2.37 17.76 -0.08
C ASP A 217 1.06 16.99 -0.37
N MET A 218 0.53 17.22 -1.56
CA MET A 218 -0.66 16.53 -2.06
C MET A 218 -0.44 15.01 -2.13
N GLY A 219 0.76 14.57 -2.50
CA GLY A 219 1.11 13.14 -2.52
C GLY A 219 1.03 12.50 -1.14
N MET A 220 1.46 13.22 -0.11
CA MET A 220 1.37 12.75 1.28
C MET A 220 -0.09 12.58 1.74
N ILE A 221 -0.96 13.54 1.41
CA ILE A 221 -2.39 13.48 1.75
C ILE A 221 -3.05 12.29 1.05
N ILE A 222 -2.79 12.10 -0.25
CA ILE A 222 -3.33 10.97 -1.02
C ILE A 222 -2.86 9.64 -0.43
N ASN A 223 -1.56 9.50 -0.16
CA ASN A 223 -1.02 8.27 0.42
C ASN A 223 -1.59 7.98 1.82
N ALA A 224 -1.79 9.01 2.64
CA ALA A 224 -2.42 8.85 3.95
C ALA A 224 -3.88 8.38 3.80
N ALA A 225 -4.65 9.01 2.92
CA ALA A 225 -6.03 8.61 2.64
C ALA A 225 -6.13 7.15 2.19
N LEU A 226 -5.30 6.75 1.21
CA LEU A 226 -5.28 5.39 0.70
C LEU A 226 -4.80 4.40 1.77
N SER A 227 -3.80 4.74 2.57
CA SER A 227 -3.34 3.91 3.69
C SER A 227 -4.43 3.66 4.72
N GLY A 228 -5.21 4.69 5.07
CA GLY A 228 -6.36 4.55 5.96
C GLY A 228 -7.49 3.69 5.38
N MET A 229 -7.69 3.74 4.06
CA MET A 229 -8.63 2.84 3.36
C MET A 229 -8.12 1.39 3.32
N VAL A 230 -6.79 1.19 3.25
CA VAL A 230 -6.12 -0.12 3.28
C VAL A 230 -6.13 -0.78 4.67
N SER A 231 -6.24 -0.02 5.75
CA SER A 231 -6.08 -0.55 7.11
C SER A 231 -7.37 -0.98 7.81
N ILE A 232 -8.54 -0.75 7.22
CA ILE A 232 -9.84 -0.82 7.91
C ILE A 232 -10.54 -2.21 7.82
N HIS A 233 -9.77 -3.28 7.68
CA HIS A 233 -10.25 -4.64 7.37
C HIS A 233 -9.88 -5.65 8.43
#